data_AF-A0A0C9ULT3-F1
#
_entry.id   AF-A0A0C9ULT3-F1
#
_cell.length_a   1.000
_cell.length_b   1.000
_cell.length_c   1.000
_cell.angle_alpha   90.00
_cell.angle_beta   90.00
_cell.angle_gamma   90.00
#
_symmetry.space_group_name_H-M   'P 1'
#
loop_
_entity.id
_entity.type
_entity.pdbx_description
1 polymer ?
#
loop_
_entity_poly.entity_id
_entity_poly.type
_entity_poly.pdbx_seq_one_letter_code
_entity_poly.pdbx_strand_id
1 'polypeptide(L)'
;MPIVNKDRFLSTQFDYVIVGGGTSGLVLATRLSEDPNVTVGVIEAGIDHAGDPAVTIPAMMARNTRNPKYDWEFYTEPQTHVLNRKIQSSRGKGLGGSSMLNNLAFVRPVREELDAFEQLGNPGWNWENIIHYVKKV
;
A
#
# COMPACT_ATOMS: atom_id res chain seq x y z
N MET A 1 2.90 -6.92 -14.39
CA MET A 1 1.45 -6.86 -14.73
C MET A 1 1.24 -5.70 -15.68
N PRO A 2 0.78 -5.92 -16.93
CA PRO A 2 0.57 -4.85 -17.88
C PRO A 2 -0.62 -3.97 -17.47
N ILE A 3 -0.51 -2.66 -17.68
CA ILE A 3 -1.66 -1.75 -17.56
C ILE A 3 -2.58 -2.03 -18.76
N VAL A 4 -3.84 -2.29 -18.48
CA VAL A 4 -4.88 -2.57 -19.49
C VAL A 4 -5.96 -1.51 -19.45
N ASN A 5 -6.62 -1.29 -20.58
CA ASN A 5 -7.80 -0.40 -20.62
C ASN A 5 -9.01 -1.07 -19.95
N LYS A 6 -10.05 -0.26 -19.69
CA LYS A 6 -11.29 -0.70 -19.04
C LYS A 6 -11.95 -1.87 -19.76
N ASP A 7 -12.09 -1.81 -21.08
CA ASP A 7 -12.84 -2.83 -21.84
C ASP A 7 -12.13 -4.18 -21.82
N ARG A 8 -10.80 -4.19 -21.93
CA ARG A 8 -10.00 -5.40 -21.76
C ARG A 8 -10.11 -5.95 -20.34
N PHE A 9 -10.06 -5.09 -19.33
CA PHE A 9 -10.22 -5.52 -17.94
C PHE A 9 -11.58 -6.18 -17.73
N LEU A 10 -12.67 -5.53 -18.16
CA LEU A 10 -14.03 -6.04 -17.97
C LEU A 10 -14.36 -7.30 -18.77
N SER A 11 -13.66 -7.54 -19.88
CA SER A 11 -13.81 -8.76 -20.68
C SER A 11 -12.89 -9.91 -20.26
N THR A 12 -11.97 -9.67 -19.32
CA THR A 12 -11.07 -10.71 -18.79
C THR A 12 -11.73 -11.42 -17.61
N GLN A 13 -11.70 -12.75 -17.60
CA GLN A 13 -12.07 -13.55 -16.44
C GLN A 13 -10.90 -13.57 -15.45
N PHE A 14 -11.15 -13.20 -14.20
CA PHE A 14 -10.16 -13.21 -13.12
C PHE A 14 -10.56 -14.21 -12.04
N ASP A 15 -9.58 -14.90 -11.48
CA ASP A 15 -9.76 -15.70 -10.26
C ASP A 15 -9.79 -14.79 -9.03
N TYR A 16 -8.98 -13.72 -9.05
CA TYR A 16 -8.91 -12.73 -7.98
C TYR A 16 -8.95 -11.31 -8.54
N VAL A 17 -9.72 -10.44 -7.88
CA VAL A 17 -9.69 -9.01 -8.10
C VAL A 17 -9.23 -8.31 -6.82
N ILE A 18 -8.13 -7.59 -6.90
CA ILE A 18 -7.57 -6.83 -5.79
C ILE A 18 -7.92 -5.36 -6.00
N VAL A 19 -8.57 -4.76 -4.99
CA VAL A 19 -8.93 -3.35 -5.00
C VAL A 19 -7.87 -2.57 -4.22
N GLY A 20 -7.09 -1.77 -4.94
CA GLY A 20 -5.94 -1.02 -4.45
C GLY A 20 -4.61 -1.65 -4.86
N GLY A 21 -3.90 -0.98 -5.77
CA GLY A 21 -2.54 -1.34 -6.21
C GLY A 21 -1.47 -0.77 -5.29
N GLY A 22 -1.69 -0.82 -3.98
CA GLY A 22 -0.76 -0.29 -2.97
C GLY A 22 0.25 -1.30 -2.45
N THR A 23 0.93 -0.96 -1.35
CA THR A 23 2.00 -1.76 -0.72
C THR A 23 1.61 -3.22 -0.49
N SER A 24 0.47 -3.49 0.16
CA SER A 24 0.01 -4.88 0.38
C SER A 24 -0.67 -5.48 -0.83
N GLY A 25 -1.44 -4.67 -1.59
CA GLY A 25 -2.21 -5.15 -2.73
C GLY A 25 -1.33 -5.71 -3.84
N LEU A 26 -0.23 -5.02 -4.18
CA LEU A 26 0.71 -5.52 -5.18
C LEU A 26 1.53 -6.72 -4.70
N VAL A 27 1.86 -6.80 -3.40
CA VAL A 27 2.50 -8.01 -2.83
C VAL A 27 1.57 -9.22 -3.00
N LEU A 28 0.30 -9.09 -2.63
CA LEU A 28 -0.68 -10.16 -2.78
C LEU A 28 -0.88 -10.53 -4.25
N ALA A 29 -1.03 -9.54 -5.13
CA ALA A 29 -1.19 -9.75 -6.56
C ALA A 29 -0.01 -10.54 -7.15
N THR A 30 1.22 -10.13 -6.81
CA THR A 30 2.43 -10.82 -7.25
C THR A 30 2.44 -12.26 -6.75
N ARG A 31 2.20 -12.52 -5.46
CA ARG A 31 2.23 -13.88 -4.90
C ARG A 31 1.16 -14.79 -5.49
N LEU A 32 -0.06 -14.31 -5.68
CA LEU A 32 -1.13 -15.09 -6.30
C LEU A 32 -0.81 -15.43 -7.76
N SER A 33 -0.24 -14.47 -8.50
CA SER A 33 0.14 -14.65 -9.91
C SER A 33 1.40 -15.51 -10.13
N GLU A 34 2.06 -15.98 -9.06
CA GLU A 34 3.16 -16.95 -9.19
C GLU A 34 2.66 -18.31 -9.71
N ASP A 35 1.39 -18.65 -9.48
CA ASP A 35 0.74 -19.79 -10.13
C ASP A 35 0.30 -19.40 -11.55
N PRO A 36 0.84 -20.03 -12.62
CA PRO A 36 0.49 -19.68 -14.00
C PRO A 36 -0.97 -19.98 -14.37
N ASN A 37 -1.69 -20.74 -13.54
CA ASN A 37 -3.12 -21.02 -13.74
C ASN A 37 -4.03 -19.97 -13.08
N VAL A 38 -3.48 -19.01 -12.33
CA VAL A 38 -4.23 -17.98 -11.62
C VAL A 38 -4.14 -16.66 -12.35
N THR A 39 -5.29 -16.10 -12.73
CA THR A 39 -5.40 -14.78 -13.35
C THR A 39 -5.83 -13.74 -12.31
N VAL A 40 -4.98 -12.74 -12.06
CA VAL A 40 -5.22 -11.68 -11.07
C VAL A 40 -5.45 -10.34 -11.75
N GLY A 41 -6.54 -9.66 -11.38
CA GLY A 41 -6.83 -8.29 -11.74
C GLY A 41 -6.53 -7.34 -10.57
N VAL A 42 -5.94 -6.18 -10.84
CA VAL A 42 -5.74 -5.13 -9.84
C VAL A 42 -6.42 -3.85 -10.33
N ILE A 43 -7.22 -3.23 -9.46
CA ILE A 43 -7.86 -1.95 -9.72
C ILE A 43 -7.22 -0.91 -8.79
N GLU A 44 -6.58 0.10 -9.37
CA GLU A 44 -5.97 1.22 -8.62
C GLU A 44 -6.65 2.53 -9.01
N ALA A 45 -6.87 3.40 -8.02
CA ALA A 45 -7.55 4.67 -8.20
C ALA A 45 -6.65 5.77 -8.78
N GLY A 46 -5.34 5.71 -8.50
CA GLY A 46 -4.35 6.60 -9.11
C GLY A 46 -3.75 6.03 -10.39
N ILE A 47 -2.63 6.62 -10.82
CA ILE A 47 -1.92 6.24 -12.05
C ILE A 47 -0.61 5.51 -11.74
N ASP A 48 0.04 5.01 -12.77
CA ASP A 48 1.43 4.58 -12.71
C ASP A 48 2.37 5.78 -12.73
N HIS A 49 3.28 5.84 -11.77
CA HIS A 49 4.32 6.87 -11.68
C HIS A 49 5.73 6.32 -11.97
N ALA A 50 5.83 5.14 -12.59
CA ALA A 50 7.10 4.61 -13.07
C ALA A 50 7.83 5.67 -13.94
N GLY A 51 9.06 6.01 -13.54
CA GLY A 51 9.88 7.01 -14.22
C GLY A 51 9.63 8.47 -13.82
N ASP A 52 8.67 8.76 -12.94
CA ASP A 52 8.48 10.11 -12.40
C ASP A 52 9.59 10.43 -11.37
N PRO A 53 10.47 11.43 -11.60
CA PRO A 53 11.55 11.76 -10.67
C PRO A 53 11.05 12.18 -9.29
N ALA A 54 9.85 12.74 -9.19
CA ALA A 54 9.26 13.10 -7.91
C ALA A 54 9.08 11.85 -7.02
N VAL A 55 8.72 10.71 -7.61
CA VAL A 55 8.51 9.44 -6.91
C VAL A 55 9.79 8.61 -6.81
N THR A 56 10.59 8.58 -7.87
CA THR A 56 11.76 7.68 -7.99
C THR A 56 13.04 8.22 -7.36
N ILE A 57 13.16 9.54 -7.15
CA ILE A 57 14.32 10.15 -6.49
C ILE A 57 13.97 10.44 -5.02
N PRO A 58 14.58 9.73 -4.05
CA PRO A 58 14.25 9.87 -2.63
C PRO A 58 14.29 11.31 -2.11
N ALA A 59 15.30 12.09 -2.51
CA ALA A 59 15.45 13.48 -2.08
C ALA A 59 14.31 14.41 -2.54
N MET A 60 13.45 13.98 -3.48
CA MET A 60 12.31 14.74 -3.97
C MET A 60 10.99 14.43 -3.25
N MET A 61 10.97 13.50 -2.29
CA MET A 61 9.75 13.02 -1.60
C MET A 61 8.82 14.13 -1.07
N ALA A 62 9.38 15.25 -0.62
CA ALA A 62 8.62 16.38 -0.09
C ALA A 62 7.70 17.05 -1.13
N ARG A 63 7.96 16.86 -2.43
CA ARG A 63 7.13 17.39 -3.54
C ARG A 63 5.84 16.62 -3.76
N ASN A 64 5.73 15.45 -3.15
CA ASN A 64 4.67 14.48 -3.44
C ASN A 64 3.59 14.53 -2.35
N THR A 65 3.98 14.93 -1.14
CA THR A 65 3.08 15.13 0.01
C THR A 65 2.26 16.40 -0.21
N ARG A 66 0.95 16.40 0.08
CA ARG A 66 0.04 17.54 -0.22
C ARG A 66 -0.04 17.89 -1.70
N ASN A 67 0.08 16.89 -2.55
CA ASN A 67 -0.05 17.07 -3.98
C ASN A 67 -1.07 16.06 -4.50
N PRO A 68 -2.23 16.51 -5.00
CA PRO A 68 -3.33 15.62 -5.39
C PRO A 68 -2.97 14.68 -6.55
N LYS A 69 -1.84 14.94 -7.22
CA LYS A 69 -1.25 14.02 -8.20
C LYS A 69 -0.77 12.70 -7.57
N TYR A 70 -0.30 12.72 -6.32
CA TYR A 70 0.32 11.56 -5.65
C TYR A 70 -0.30 11.23 -4.28
N ASP A 71 -0.99 12.18 -3.66
CA ASP A 71 -1.56 12.10 -2.31
C ASP A 71 -3.09 12.24 -2.40
N TRP A 72 -3.81 11.47 -1.59
CA TRP A 72 -5.24 11.67 -1.40
C TRP A 72 -5.58 12.96 -0.63
N GLU A 73 -4.59 13.53 0.08
CA GLU A 73 -4.73 14.75 0.86
C GLU A 73 -5.84 14.68 1.91
N PHE A 74 -5.99 13.53 2.56
CA PHE A 74 -6.94 13.41 3.64
C PHE A 74 -6.56 14.30 4.82
N TYR A 75 -7.60 14.81 5.48
CA TYR A 75 -7.51 15.51 6.74
C TYR A 75 -8.47 14.87 7.73
N THR A 76 -8.07 14.82 9.00
CA THR A 76 -9.01 14.48 10.07
C THR A 76 -10.09 15.54 10.19
N GLU A 77 -11.21 15.19 10.81
CA GLU A 77 -12.09 16.19 11.42
C GLU A 77 -11.32 17.02 12.48
N PRO A 78 -11.83 18.19 12.92
CA PRO A 78 -11.19 18.97 13.97
C PRO A 78 -10.95 18.14 15.24
N GLN A 79 -9.72 18.12 15.74
CA GLN A 79 -9.35 17.31 16.91
C GLN A 79 -9.31 18.15 18.18
N THR A 80 -10.19 17.88 19.14
CA THR A 80 -10.34 18.66 20.39
C THR A 80 -9.06 18.68 21.23
N HIS A 81 -8.35 17.57 21.30
CA HIS A 81 -7.08 17.44 22.04
C HIS A 81 -5.87 18.03 21.31
N VAL A 82 -6.07 18.63 20.13
CA VAL A 82 -5.01 19.28 19.35
C VAL A 82 -5.44 20.67 18.90
N LEU A 83 -6.03 21.45 19.81
CA LEU A 83 -6.49 22.83 19.58
C LEU A 83 -7.48 22.94 18.40
N ASN A 84 -8.37 21.95 18.23
CA ASN A 84 -9.33 21.87 17.12
C ASN A 84 -8.69 21.92 15.73
N ARG A 85 -7.40 21.58 15.60
CA ARG A 85 -6.75 21.50 14.28
C ARG A 85 -7.26 20.31 13.50
N LYS A 86 -7.34 20.48 12.17
CA LYS A 86 -7.44 19.37 11.23
C LYS A 86 -6.02 18.87 10.93
N ILE A 87 -5.77 17.60 11.20
CA ILE A 87 -4.46 16.99 11.03
C ILE A 87 -4.42 16.33 9.65
N GLN A 88 -3.39 16.65 8.89
CA GLN A 88 -3.19 16.02 7.58
C GLN A 88 -2.78 14.55 7.77
N SER A 89 -3.38 13.67 6.96
CA SER A 89 -3.08 12.24 6.94
C SER A 89 -2.83 11.80 5.49
N SER A 90 -1.61 12.02 5.00
CA SER A 90 -1.23 11.64 3.64
C SER A 90 -1.39 10.15 3.35
N ARG A 91 -1.93 9.84 2.16
CA ARG A 91 -2.08 8.48 1.64
C ARG A 91 -1.73 8.48 0.16
N GLY A 92 -0.83 7.59 -0.25
CA GLY A 92 -0.43 7.50 -1.66
C GLY A 92 -1.61 7.13 -2.56
N LYS A 93 -1.76 7.84 -3.68
CA LYS A 93 -2.79 7.64 -4.70
C LYS A 93 -2.14 7.31 -6.03
N GLY A 94 -1.99 6.02 -6.34
CA GLY A 94 -1.25 5.53 -7.50
C GLY A 94 -0.72 4.12 -7.29
N LEU A 95 -0.18 3.52 -8.36
CA LEU A 95 0.46 2.21 -8.25
C LEU A 95 1.67 2.29 -7.31
N GLY A 96 1.73 1.37 -6.36
CA GLY A 96 2.64 1.41 -5.21
C GLY A 96 2.01 2.05 -3.98
N GLY A 97 0.92 2.82 -4.09
CA GLY A 97 0.21 3.42 -2.97
C GLY A 97 1.15 4.19 -2.03
N SER A 98 1.00 4.04 -0.72
CA SER A 98 1.84 4.76 0.24
C SER A 98 3.33 4.38 0.18
N SER A 99 3.74 3.23 -0.38
CA SER A 99 5.18 2.94 -0.54
C SER A 99 5.86 3.76 -1.62
N MET A 100 5.12 4.39 -2.54
CA MET A 100 5.67 5.36 -3.49
C MET A 100 5.81 6.77 -2.88
N LEU A 101 5.10 7.03 -1.77
CA LEU A 101 5.01 8.34 -1.11
C LEU A 101 5.81 8.41 0.20
N ASN A 102 6.13 7.27 0.81
CA ASN A 102 6.72 7.23 2.14
C ASN A 102 8.17 7.77 2.19
N ASN A 103 8.71 7.84 3.40
CA ASN A 103 10.06 8.36 3.65
C ASN A 103 11.15 7.27 3.58
N LEU A 104 10.85 6.11 2.99
CA LEU A 104 11.76 4.96 2.83
C LEU A 104 12.33 4.37 4.13
N ALA A 105 11.80 4.78 5.29
CA ALA A 105 12.17 4.19 6.56
C ALA A 105 11.71 2.73 6.61
N PHE A 106 12.67 1.81 6.76
CA PHE A 106 12.39 0.39 6.92
C PHE A 106 12.64 0.01 8.37
N VAL A 107 11.56 -0.06 9.13
CA VAL A 107 11.57 -0.39 10.57
C VAL A 107 10.69 -1.60 10.77
N ARG A 108 11.15 -2.54 11.60
CA ARG A 108 10.37 -3.72 11.97
C ARG A 108 9.75 -3.50 13.35
N PRO A 109 8.52 -3.97 13.58
CA PRO A 109 7.92 -3.99 14.91
C PRO A 109 8.77 -4.81 15.89
N VAL A 110 8.66 -4.50 17.17
CA VAL A 110 9.26 -5.33 18.23
C VAL A 110 8.40 -6.57 18.48
N ARG A 111 8.96 -7.57 19.17
CA ARG A 111 8.28 -8.84 19.48
C ARG A 111 6.93 -8.61 20.16
N GLU A 112 6.93 -7.73 21.15
CA GLU A 112 5.78 -7.44 22.00
C GLU A 112 4.61 -6.86 21.18
N GLU A 113 4.91 -6.03 20.17
CA GLU A 113 3.89 -5.46 19.28
C GLU A 113 3.27 -6.53 18.38
N LEU A 114 4.06 -7.49 17.89
CA LEU A 114 3.54 -8.59 17.07
C LEU A 114 2.75 -9.60 17.90
N ASP A 115 3.26 -9.99 19.07
CA ASP A 115 2.58 -10.93 19.97
C ASP A 115 1.26 -10.35 20.51
N ALA A 116 1.16 -9.03 20.62
CA ALA A 116 -0.09 -8.36 21.01
C ALA A 116 -1.23 -8.63 20.02
N PHE A 117 -0.97 -8.82 18.72
CA PHE A 117 -2.05 -9.12 17.77
C PHE A 117 -2.73 -10.45 18.06
N GLU A 118 -1.97 -11.48 18.40
CA GLU A 118 -2.51 -12.77 18.80
C GLU A 118 -3.30 -12.67 20.11
N GLN A 119 -2.78 -11.93 21.10
CA GLN A 119 -3.48 -11.68 22.37
C GLN A 119 -4.81 -10.94 22.17
N LEU A 120 -4.91 -10.09 21.15
CA LEU A 120 -6.14 -9.41 20.75
C LEU A 120 -7.12 -10.31 19.98
N GLY A 121 -6.84 -11.61 19.87
CA GLY A 121 -7.73 -12.59 19.25
C GLY A 121 -7.45 -12.88 17.78
N ASN A 122 -6.20 -12.71 17.33
CA ASN A 122 -5.76 -13.07 15.98
C ASN A 122 -4.79 -14.27 16.02
N PRO A 123 -5.27 -15.50 16.24
CA PRO A 123 -4.41 -16.68 16.31
C PRO A 123 -3.44 -16.78 15.12
N GLY A 124 -2.18 -17.05 15.41
CA GLY A 124 -1.11 -17.15 14.44
C GLY A 124 -0.48 -15.82 14.01
N TRP A 125 -1.08 -14.66 14.35
CA TRP A 125 -0.47 -13.34 14.16
C TRP A 125 0.39 -12.99 15.37
N ASN A 126 1.54 -13.64 15.49
CA ASN A 126 2.52 -13.44 16.54
C ASN A 126 3.94 -13.30 15.95
N TRP A 127 4.91 -12.93 16.78
CA TRP A 127 6.29 -12.76 16.34
C TRP A 127 6.85 -14.02 15.67
N GLU A 128 6.64 -15.19 16.27
CA GLU A 128 7.25 -16.44 15.80
C GLU A 128 6.82 -16.78 14.38
N ASN A 129 5.55 -16.55 14.02
CA ASN A 129 5.06 -16.79 12.67
C ASN A 129 5.41 -15.64 11.71
N ILE A 130 5.28 -14.39 12.14
CA ILE A 130 5.43 -13.22 11.26
C ILE A 130 6.90 -12.97 10.90
N ILE A 131 7.85 -13.22 11.82
CA ILE A 131 9.27 -12.94 11.59
C ILE A 131 9.83 -13.72 10.40
N HIS A 132 9.28 -14.90 10.11
CA HIS A 132 9.63 -15.67 8.93
C HIS A 132 9.32 -14.87 7.65
N TYR A 133 8.12 -14.31 7.53
CA TYR A 133 7.71 -13.53 6.37
C TYR A 133 8.46 -12.22 6.26
N VAL A 134 8.72 -11.54 7.39
CA VAL A 134 9.50 -10.29 7.41
C VAL A 134 10.95 -10.49 6.95
N LYS A 135 11.53 -11.68 7.14
CA LYS A 135 12.87 -12.02 6.65
C LYS A 135 12.89 -12.47 5.17
N LYS A 136 11.73 -12.82 4.60
CA LYS A 136 11.60 -13.30 3.21
C LYS A 136 11.58 -12.15 2.20
N VAL A 137 11.20 -10.96 2.64
CA VAL A 137 11.21 -9.69 1.89
C VAL A 137 12.41 -8.84 2.27
#